data_AF-A0A7S0XWG8-F1
#
_entry.id   AF-A0A7S0XWG8-F1
#
_cell.length_a   1.000
_cell.length_b   1.000
_cell.length_c   1.000
_cell.angle_alpha   90.00
_cell.angle_beta   90.00
_cell.angle_gamma   90.00
#
_symmetry.space_group_name_H-M   'P 1'
#
loop_
_entity.id
_entity.type
_entity.pdbx_description
1 polymer ?
#
loop_
_entity_poly.entity_id
_entity_poly.type
_entity_poly.pdbx_seq_one_letter_code
_entity_poly.pdbx_strand_id
1 'polypeptide(L)'
;VTPEELRSVNEVLECYVGSHDFHNFTADKCSDESPTETVRYVTRFSCGEPRLNSFGVEYVSLIVEGDSFIYHQIRKMVGLAIYMLRFREDGERVPEMKRILGDPRRRFVPLAPSLGLMLERVMFQKENKTHGGYHTLLDFGCVERQMLEFKVSRVYPEIDSKEQAEQKKGESSQHLHSSMHVWLKFIDRTRQAWTKYFDDLWMPGPTDLDWLFNQGSGGGGRAKGP
;
A
#
# COMPACT_ATOMS: atom_id res chain seq x y z
N VAL A 1 19.66 4.61 2.69
CA VAL A 1 18.60 5.52 3.19
C VAL A 1 19.15 6.43 4.30
N THR A 2 18.88 7.73 4.27
CA THR A 2 19.30 8.70 5.30
C THR A 2 18.27 8.85 6.42
N PRO A 3 18.65 9.31 7.64
CA PRO A 3 17.69 9.60 8.71
C PRO A 3 16.63 10.63 8.32
N GLU A 4 16.97 11.55 7.40
CA GLU A 4 16.06 12.57 6.90
C GLU A 4 14.99 11.99 5.97
N GLU A 5 15.41 11.09 5.07
CA GLU A 5 14.47 10.31 4.25
C GLU A 5 13.53 9.48 5.12
N LEU A 6 14.04 8.82 6.18
CA LEU A 6 13.19 8.08 7.12
C LEU A 6 12.20 8.97 7.87
N ARG A 7 12.61 10.18 8.28
CA ARG A 7 11.69 11.16 8.89
C ARG A 7 10.57 11.51 7.93
N SER A 8 10.91 11.86 6.69
CA SER A 8 9.88 12.25 5.72
C SER A 8 8.94 11.10 5.35
N VAL A 9 9.46 9.86 5.25
CA VAL A 9 8.61 8.67 5.09
C VAL A 9 7.63 8.56 6.25
N ASN A 10 8.11 8.63 7.49
CA ASN A 10 7.25 8.53 8.67
C ASN A 10 6.22 9.66 8.76
N GLU A 11 6.57 10.91 8.41
CA GLU A 11 5.63 12.04 8.37
C GLU A 11 4.46 11.79 7.41
N VAL A 12 4.73 11.20 6.24
CA VAL A 12 3.69 10.84 5.27
C VAL A 12 2.84 9.68 5.79
N LEU A 13 3.44 8.65 6.37
CA LEU A 13 2.71 7.48 6.89
C LEU A 13 1.82 7.85 8.09
N GLU A 14 2.27 8.76 8.96
CA GLU A 14 1.53 9.24 10.13
C GLU A 14 0.21 9.91 9.74
N CYS A 15 0.08 10.43 8.51
CA CYS A 15 -1.17 11.01 8.02
C CYS A 15 -2.33 10.00 7.99
N TYR A 16 -2.05 8.70 7.92
CA TYR A 16 -3.06 7.65 7.95
C TYR A 16 -3.51 7.27 9.36
N VAL A 17 -2.77 7.64 10.41
CA VAL A 17 -3.09 7.27 11.79
C VAL A 17 -4.39 7.96 12.23
N GLY A 18 -5.22 7.22 12.95
CA GLY A 18 -6.56 7.65 13.36
C GLY A 18 -7.68 7.03 12.53
N SER A 19 -8.88 7.60 12.67
CA SER A 19 -10.08 7.16 11.94
C SER A 19 -10.24 7.99 10.67
N HIS A 20 -10.28 7.31 9.52
CA HIS A 20 -10.48 7.94 8.22
C HIS A 20 -11.50 7.15 7.39
N ASP A 21 -12.16 7.84 6.46
CA ASP A 21 -12.92 7.18 5.40
C ASP A 21 -11.95 6.74 4.30
N PHE A 22 -11.82 5.42 4.11
CA PHE A 22 -10.92 4.82 3.13
C PHE A 22 -11.63 4.47 1.80
N HIS A 23 -12.74 5.13 1.46
CA HIS A 23 -13.51 4.88 0.23
C HIS A 23 -12.69 4.96 -1.07
N ASN A 24 -11.66 5.82 -1.12
CA ASN A 24 -10.74 5.91 -2.27
C ASN A 24 -9.63 4.83 -2.25
N PHE A 25 -9.47 4.15 -1.12
CA PHE A 25 -8.44 3.14 -0.87
C PHE A 25 -8.95 1.70 -1.03
N THR A 26 -10.19 1.50 -1.50
CA THR A 26 -10.72 0.18 -1.87
C THR A 26 -10.84 0.00 -3.39
N ALA A 27 -11.19 -1.20 -3.86
CA ALA A 27 -11.50 -1.42 -5.27
C ALA A 27 -12.83 -0.73 -5.65
N ASP A 28 -12.94 -0.27 -6.89
CA ASP A 28 -14.02 0.62 -7.34
C ASP A 28 -15.43 0.06 -7.11
N LYS A 29 -15.61 -1.27 -7.10
CA LYS A 29 -16.90 -1.91 -6.84
C LYS A 29 -17.37 -1.89 -5.38
N CYS A 30 -16.44 -1.82 -4.42
CA CYS A 30 -16.74 -1.72 -2.98
C CYS A 30 -16.77 -0.26 -2.51
N SER A 31 -16.58 0.66 -3.43
CA SER A 31 -16.36 2.04 -3.08
C SER A 31 -17.70 2.76 -2.86
N ASP A 32 -18.78 2.32 -3.53
CA ASP A 32 -20.16 2.83 -3.41
C ASP A 32 -20.89 2.38 -2.12
N GLU A 33 -20.14 1.73 -1.23
CA GLU A 33 -20.58 1.33 0.10
C GLU A 33 -20.72 2.56 1.01
N SER A 34 -21.58 2.47 2.03
CA SER A 34 -21.82 3.57 2.95
C SER A 34 -20.54 3.96 3.73
N PRO A 35 -20.39 5.20 4.26
CA PRO A 35 -19.22 5.57 5.06
C PRO A 35 -18.96 4.63 6.25
N THR A 36 -20.02 4.02 6.79
CA THR A 36 -19.94 2.98 7.83
C THR A 36 -19.18 1.73 7.40
N GLU A 37 -19.11 1.43 6.10
CA GLU A 37 -18.43 0.26 5.53
C GLU A 37 -16.98 0.56 5.15
N THR A 38 -16.60 1.82 4.93
CA THR A 38 -15.27 2.24 4.48
C THR A 38 -14.42 2.93 5.55
N VAL A 39 -15.03 3.42 6.64
CA VAL A 39 -14.27 4.01 7.75
C VAL A 39 -13.44 2.95 8.48
N ARG A 40 -12.14 3.18 8.61
CA ARG A 40 -11.22 2.29 9.33
C ARG A 40 -10.34 3.08 10.29
N TYR A 41 -9.87 2.40 11.32
CA TYR A 41 -8.95 2.95 12.32
C TYR A 41 -7.56 2.34 12.14
N VAL A 42 -6.59 3.20 11.85
CA VAL A 42 -5.17 2.85 11.80
C VAL A 42 -4.54 3.29 13.11
N THR A 43 -4.00 2.35 13.87
CA THR A 43 -3.35 2.61 15.16
C THR A 43 -1.91 3.09 14.97
N ARG A 44 -1.19 2.51 14.00
CA ARG A 44 0.20 2.84 13.73
C ARG A 44 0.52 2.62 12.26
N PHE A 45 1.30 3.50 11.67
CA PHE A 45 1.95 3.23 10.38
C PHE A 45 3.35 3.84 10.35
N SER A 46 4.37 3.01 10.32
CA SER A 46 5.76 3.47 10.39
C SER A 46 6.69 2.73 9.43
N CYS A 47 7.84 3.34 9.17
CA CYS A 47 8.95 2.75 8.43
C CYS A 47 9.95 2.14 9.42
N GLY A 48 10.27 0.87 9.23
CA GLY A 48 11.31 0.16 9.96
C GLY A 48 12.70 0.42 9.40
N GLU A 49 13.69 -0.22 10.03
CA GLU A 49 15.10 -0.07 9.66
C GLU A 49 15.39 -0.63 8.25
N PRO A 50 16.32 0.01 7.51
CA PRO A 50 16.82 -0.54 6.25
C PRO A 50 17.48 -1.90 6.44
N ARG A 51 17.21 -2.82 5.51
CA ARG A 51 17.86 -4.13 5.38
C ARG A 51 18.52 -4.24 4.01
N LEU A 52 19.72 -4.80 3.95
CA LEU A 52 20.35 -5.19 2.69
C LEU A 52 19.99 -6.64 2.38
N ASN A 53 19.50 -6.93 1.19
CA ASN A 53 19.30 -8.32 0.76
C ASN A 53 20.62 -8.96 0.26
N SER A 54 20.58 -10.25 -0.03
CA SER A 54 21.73 -11.02 -0.56
C SER A 54 22.26 -10.54 -1.92
N PHE A 55 21.54 -9.63 -2.58
CA PHE A 55 21.86 -9.11 -3.90
C PHE A 55 22.31 -7.64 -3.86
N GLY A 56 22.52 -7.07 -2.67
CA GLY A 56 22.96 -5.69 -2.51
C GLY A 56 21.87 -4.64 -2.72
N VAL A 57 20.59 -5.03 -2.70
CA VAL A 57 19.45 -4.12 -2.76
C VAL A 57 18.99 -3.79 -1.35
N GLU A 58 18.86 -2.49 -1.05
CA GLU A 58 18.35 -1.98 0.22
C GLU A 58 16.82 -1.96 0.21
N TYR A 59 16.20 -2.52 1.26
CA TYR A 59 14.76 -2.52 1.49
C TYR A 59 14.45 -1.88 2.84
N VAL A 60 13.29 -1.25 2.94
CA VAL A 60 12.69 -0.87 4.23
C VAL A 60 11.38 -1.63 4.40
N SER A 61 11.03 -1.93 5.65
CA SER A 61 9.73 -2.54 5.96
C SER A 61 8.76 -1.48 6.43
N LEU A 62 7.60 -1.37 5.78
CA LEU A 62 6.53 -0.52 6.27
C LEU A 62 5.60 -1.36 7.15
N ILE A 63 5.39 -0.92 8.39
CA ILE A 63 4.64 -1.66 9.42
C ILE A 63 3.35 -0.89 9.70
N VAL A 64 2.21 -1.49 9.35
CA VAL A 64 0.89 -0.93 9.60
C VAL A 64 0.11 -1.79 10.59
N GLU A 65 -0.53 -1.12 11.55
CA GLU A 65 -1.39 -1.72 12.55
C GLU A 65 -2.74 -0.99 12.53
N GLY A 66 -3.83 -1.74 12.58
CA GLY A 66 -5.18 -1.20 12.58
C GLY A 66 -6.19 -2.27 12.94
N ASP A 67 -7.41 -1.85 13.23
CA ASP A 67 -8.47 -2.75 13.70
C ASP A 67 -8.97 -3.68 12.59
N SER A 68 -9.02 -3.17 11.35
CA SER A 68 -9.38 -3.93 10.16
C SER A 68 -8.92 -3.18 8.92
N PHE A 69 -8.81 -3.91 7.80
CA PHE A 69 -8.47 -3.36 6.50
C PHE A 69 -9.47 -3.79 5.44
N ILE A 70 -9.91 -2.87 4.59
CA ILE A 70 -10.71 -3.19 3.39
C ILE A 70 -9.83 -3.69 2.25
N TYR A 71 -10.47 -4.30 1.25
CA TYR A 71 -9.79 -4.83 0.08
C TYR A 71 -8.87 -3.78 -0.56
N HIS A 72 -7.63 -4.15 -0.86
CA HIS A 72 -6.59 -3.27 -1.42
C HIS A 72 -6.14 -2.08 -0.57
N GLN A 73 -6.73 -1.80 0.61
CA GLN A 73 -6.46 -0.61 1.41
C GLN A 73 -4.96 -0.36 1.63
N ILE A 74 -4.24 -1.33 2.19
CA ILE A 74 -2.81 -1.18 2.51
C ILE A 74 -2.01 -0.91 1.22
N ARG A 75 -2.32 -1.59 0.12
CA ARG A 75 -1.61 -1.43 -1.15
C ARG A 75 -1.83 -0.04 -1.75
N LYS A 76 -3.04 0.52 -1.63
CA LYS A 76 -3.33 1.90 -2.07
C LYS A 76 -2.71 2.93 -1.13
N MET A 77 -2.70 2.69 0.18
CA MET A 77 -2.03 3.56 1.16
C MET A 77 -0.53 3.68 0.84
N VAL A 78 0.14 2.54 0.63
CA VAL A 78 1.55 2.48 0.24
C VAL A 78 1.78 3.15 -1.12
N GLY A 79 0.90 2.89 -2.09
CA GLY A 79 1.05 3.47 -3.43
C GLY A 79 0.96 5.00 -3.43
N LEU A 80 0.04 5.58 -2.66
CA LEU A 80 -0.05 7.03 -2.49
C LEU A 80 1.13 7.61 -1.70
N ALA A 81 1.57 6.93 -0.64
CA ALA A 81 2.73 7.36 0.14
C ALA A 81 3.98 7.44 -0.74
N ILE A 82 4.22 6.42 -1.58
CA ILE A 82 5.32 6.42 -2.55
C ILE A 82 5.17 7.58 -3.55
N TYR A 83 3.97 7.83 -4.07
CA TYR A 83 3.73 8.96 -4.97
C TYR A 83 4.11 10.30 -4.32
N MET A 84 3.68 10.54 -3.08
CA MET A 84 4.01 11.76 -2.33
C MET A 84 5.51 11.92 -2.13
N LEU A 85 6.18 10.86 -1.66
CA LEU A 85 7.62 10.88 -1.38
C LEU A 85 8.47 11.07 -2.65
N ARG A 86 8.00 10.57 -3.79
CA ARG A 86 8.78 10.54 -5.02
C ARG A 86 8.58 11.78 -5.89
N PHE A 87 7.42 12.43 -5.84
CA PHE A 87 7.06 13.48 -6.80
C PHE A 87 6.59 14.79 -6.21
N ARG A 88 6.34 14.86 -4.90
CA ARG A 88 6.00 16.11 -4.22
C ARG A 88 7.17 16.62 -3.40
N GLU A 89 7.28 17.94 -3.36
CA GLU A 89 8.24 18.63 -2.51
C GLU A 89 7.91 18.42 -1.04
N ASP A 90 8.93 18.42 -0.17
CA ASP A 90 8.78 18.07 1.26
C ASP A 90 7.65 18.85 1.95
N GLY A 91 7.52 20.14 1.65
CA GLY A 91 6.47 21.01 2.22
C GLY A 91 5.04 20.75 1.70
N GLU A 92 4.89 20.05 0.58
CA GLU A 92 3.60 19.76 -0.06
C GLU A 92 3.03 18.38 0.33
N ARG A 93 3.91 17.44 0.71
CA ARG A 93 3.56 16.03 0.98
C ARG A 93 2.41 15.88 1.98
N VAL A 94 2.57 16.42 3.19
CA VAL A 94 1.58 16.26 4.26
C VAL A 94 0.26 17.00 3.96
N PRO A 95 0.28 18.29 3.54
CA PRO A 95 -0.95 18.98 3.14
C PRO A 95 -1.72 18.25 2.04
N GLU A 96 -1.04 17.75 1.00
CA GLU A 96 -1.70 17.08 -0.11
C GLU A 96 -2.22 15.69 0.26
N MET A 97 -1.46 14.93 1.07
CA MET A 97 -1.89 13.66 1.62
C MET A 97 -3.20 13.82 2.42
N LYS A 98 -3.27 14.81 3.31
CA LYS A 98 -4.50 15.13 4.08
C LYS A 98 -5.65 15.56 3.17
N ARG A 99 -5.36 16.37 2.15
CA ARG A 99 -6.37 16.80 1.17
C ARG A 99 -6.98 15.60 0.43
N ILE A 100 -6.17 14.65 -0.04
CA ILE A 100 -6.67 13.47 -0.77
C ILE A 100 -7.42 12.52 0.16
N LEU A 101 -6.91 12.30 1.38
CA LEU A 101 -7.53 11.43 2.38
C LEU A 101 -8.90 11.97 2.84
N GLY A 102 -9.02 13.29 2.96
CA GLY A 102 -10.28 13.97 3.33
C GLY A 102 -11.19 14.36 2.16
N ASP A 103 -10.83 14.04 0.91
CA ASP A 103 -11.65 14.42 -0.24
C ASP A 103 -12.87 13.49 -0.36
N PRO A 104 -14.11 14.00 -0.26
CA PRO A 104 -15.30 13.18 -0.40
C PRO A 104 -15.50 12.70 -1.85
N ARG A 105 -14.82 13.29 -2.83
CA ARG A 105 -14.90 12.86 -4.23
C ARG A 105 -14.18 11.54 -4.44
N ARG A 106 -14.65 10.78 -5.43
CA ARG A 106 -13.93 9.61 -5.95
C ARG A 106 -12.58 10.03 -6.51
N ARG A 107 -11.53 9.43 -5.97
CA ARG A 107 -10.16 9.56 -6.47
C ARG A 107 -9.51 8.21 -6.67
N PHE A 108 -8.86 8.06 -7.81
CA PHE A 108 -7.96 6.95 -8.06
C PHE A 108 -6.69 7.15 -7.26
N VAL A 109 -6.26 6.08 -6.61
CA VAL A 109 -5.04 6.02 -5.83
C VAL A 109 -4.15 4.92 -6.41
N PRO A 110 -2.84 5.17 -6.62
CA PRO A 110 -1.93 4.16 -7.16
C PRO A 110 -1.98 2.87 -6.32
N LEU A 111 -2.10 1.72 -6.98
CA LEU A 111 -2.16 0.42 -6.31
C LEU A 111 -0.76 -0.22 -6.31
N ALA A 112 -0.07 -0.25 -5.17
CA ALA A 112 1.22 -0.93 -5.08
C ALA A 112 1.10 -2.45 -5.38
N PRO A 113 2.16 -3.12 -5.85
CA PRO A 113 2.21 -4.58 -6.01
C PRO A 113 1.91 -5.34 -4.71
N SER A 114 1.39 -6.58 -4.82
CA SER A 114 1.10 -7.41 -3.64
C SER A 114 2.30 -8.21 -3.14
N LEU A 115 3.36 -8.37 -3.94
CA LEU A 115 4.47 -9.29 -3.66
C LEU A 115 5.14 -9.06 -2.29
N GLY A 116 5.27 -7.81 -1.87
CA GLY A 116 5.89 -7.45 -0.58
C GLY A 116 4.94 -7.39 0.62
N LEU A 117 3.63 -7.63 0.43
CA LEU A 117 2.64 -7.54 1.50
C LEU A 117 2.53 -8.87 2.24
N MET A 118 2.74 -8.85 3.55
CA MET A 118 2.60 -10.01 4.42
C MET A 118 1.84 -9.66 5.70
N LEU A 119 1.05 -10.61 6.21
CA LEU A 119 0.44 -10.51 7.52
C LEU A 119 1.46 -10.93 8.58
N GLU A 120 1.89 -9.98 9.40
CA GLU A 120 2.88 -10.25 10.46
C GLU A 120 2.23 -10.90 11.69
N ARG A 121 1.14 -10.31 12.21
CA ARG A 121 0.50 -10.76 13.45
C ARG A 121 -0.97 -10.33 13.51
N VAL A 122 -1.80 -11.14 14.18
CA VAL A 122 -3.15 -10.76 14.62
C VAL A 122 -3.09 -10.39 16.11
N MET A 123 -3.63 -9.23 16.48
CA MET A 123 -3.62 -8.75 17.87
C MET A 123 -4.95 -9.03 18.56
N PHE A 124 -4.95 -9.94 19.55
CA PHE A 124 -6.16 -10.32 20.31
C PHE A 124 -6.42 -9.42 21.53
N GLN A 125 -6.00 -8.16 21.49
CA GLN A 125 -6.05 -7.28 22.67
C GLN A 125 -7.48 -7.08 23.18
N LYS A 126 -8.46 -6.96 22.27
CA LYS A 126 -9.87 -6.77 22.61
C LYS A 126 -10.47 -8.03 23.22
N GLU A 127 -10.19 -9.18 22.62
CA GLU A 127 -10.64 -10.50 23.08
C GLU A 127 -10.05 -10.82 24.45
N ASN A 128 -8.76 -10.57 24.64
CA ASN A 128 -8.04 -10.74 25.90
C ASN A 128 -8.60 -9.84 27.01
N LYS A 129 -8.99 -8.59 26.70
CA LYS A 129 -9.64 -7.71 27.67
C LYS A 129 -11.04 -8.19 28.07
N THR A 130 -11.83 -8.67 27.11
CA THR A 130 -13.22 -9.07 27.35
C THR A 130 -13.34 -10.46 27.98
N HIS A 131 -12.49 -11.41 27.60
CA HIS A 131 -12.61 -12.83 27.96
C HIS A 131 -11.38 -13.42 28.67
N GLY A 132 -10.29 -12.65 28.82
CA GLY A 132 -9.03 -13.14 29.42
C GLY A 132 -9.09 -13.45 30.92
N GLY A 133 -10.18 -13.08 31.61
CA GLY A 133 -10.43 -13.50 32.99
C GLY A 133 -10.84 -14.97 33.13
N TYR A 134 -11.32 -15.59 32.04
CA TYR A 134 -11.84 -16.97 32.03
C TYR A 134 -10.98 -17.94 31.20
N HIS A 135 -10.03 -17.43 30.41
CA HIS A 135 -9.18 -18.20 29.50
C HIS A 135 -7.73 -17.72 29.54
N THR A 136 -6.79 -18.57 29.13
CA THR A 136 -5.41 -18.17 28.84
C THR A 136 -5.40 -17.06 27.79
N LEU A 137 -4.64 -15.99 28.04
CA LEU A 137 -4.48 -14.89 27.09
C LEU A 137 -3.93 -15.42 25.77
N LEU A 138 -4.53 -15.00 24.66
CA LEU A 138 -4.04 -15.30 23.33
C LEU A 138 -2.91 -14.32 23.00
N ASP A 139 -1.68 -14.79 23.06
CA ASP A 139 -0.50 -14.04 22.66
C ASP A 139 0.49 -14.93 21.88
N PHE A 140 1.35 -14.26 21.11
CA PHE A 140 2.39 -14.91 20.29
C PHE A 140 3.78 -14.68 20.88
N GLY A 141 3.91 -14.23 22.13
CA GLY A 141 5.20 -13.92 22.75
C GLY A 141 6.10 -15.14 22.83
N CYS A 142 5.53 -16.32 23.12
CA CYS A 142 6.28 -17.57 23.19
C CYS A 142 6.83 -18.06 21.84
N VAL A 143 6.28 -17.58 20.72
CA VAL A 143 6.68 -17.98 19.36
C VAL A 143 7.30 -16.86 18.52
N GLU A 144 7.50 -15.68 19.10
CA GLU A 144 8.00 -14.49 18.40
C GLU A 144 9.35 -14.75 17.73
N ARG A 145 10.23 -15.51 18.40
CA ARG A 145 11.52 -15.91 17.84
C ARG A 145 11.36 -16.80 16.60
N GLN A 146 10.47 -17.81 16.64
CA GLN A 146 10.22 -18.67 15.48
C GLN A 146 9.56 -17.90 14.33
N MET A 147 8.67 -16.95 14.63
CA MET A 147 8.05 -16.09 13.61
C MET A 147 9.11 -15.25 12.88
N LEU A 148 10.01 -14.61 13.63
CA LEU A 148 11.12 -13.84 13.07
C LEU A 148 12.06 -14.72 12.25
N GLU A 149 12.43 -15.88 12.77
CA GLU A 149 13.29 -16.84 12.08
C GLU A 149 12.67 -17.31 10.75
N PHE A 150 11.37 -17.63 10.75
CA PHE A 150 10.65 -18.01 9.54
C PHE A 150 10.60 -16.85 8.52
N LYS A 151 10.32 -15.64 9.00
CA LYS A 151 10.29 -14.44 8.16
C LYS A 151 11.63 -14.19 7.46
N VAL A 152 12.74 -14.26 8.21
CA VAL A 152 14.08 -14.01 7.68
C VAL A 152 14.58 -15.16 6.80
N SER A 153 14.31 -16.42 7.16
CA SER A 153 14.85 -17.59 6.46
C SER A 153 14.03 -18.04 5.24
N ARG A 154 12.72 -17.71 5.19
CA ARG A 154 11.81 -18.17 4.13
C ARG A 154 11.14 -17.02 3.40
N VAL A 155 10.47 -16.12 4.13
CA VAL A 155 9.62 -15.09 3.51
C VAL A 155 10.45 -14.06 2.75
N TYR A 156 11.44 -13.42 3.37
CA TYR A 156 12.27 -12.43 2.69
C TYR A 156 13.02 -13.00 1.48
N PRO A 157 13.69 -14.17 1.56
CA PRO A 157 14.35 -14.75 0.39
C PRO A 157 13.39 -15.07 -0.76
N GLU A 158 12.16 -15.49 -0.46
CA GLU A 158 11.14 -15.77 -1.49
C GLU A 158 10.69 -14.48 -2.19
N ILE A 159 10.44 -13.41 -1.43
CA ILE A 159 10.12 -12.07 -1.98
C ILE A 159 11.28 -11.60 -2.86
N ASP A 160 12.50 -11.63 -2.34
CA ASP A 160 13.70 -11.16 -3.04
C ASP A 160 13.92 -11.95 -4.34
N SER A 161 13.72 -13.27 -4.32
CA SER A 161 13.85 -14.13 -5.51
C SER A 161 12.78 -13.85 -6.57
N LYS A 162 11.53 -13.65 -6.13
CA LYS A 162 10.41 -13.31 -7.03
C LYS A 162 10.58 -11.93 -7.64
N GLU A 163 10.98 -10.94 -6.85
CA GLU A 163 11.32 -9.59 -7.34
C GLU A 163 12.34 -9.67 -8.47
N GLN A 164 13.44 -10.39 -8.28
CA GLN A 164 14.45 -10.57 -9.33
C GLN A 164 13.95 -11.29 -10.58
N ALA A 165 13.14 -12.33 -10.40
CA ALA A 165 12.59 -13.08 -11.51
C ALA A 165 11.70 -12.18 -12.40
N GLU A 166 10.88 -11.33 -11.78
CA GLU A 166 10.03 -10.39 -12.51
C GLU A 166 10.82 -9.24 -13.14
N GLN A 167 11.87 -8.75 -12.47
CA GLN A 167 12.78 -7.74 -13.04
C GLN A 167 13.41 -8.18 -14.37
N LYS A 168 13.71 -9.48 -14.52
CA LYS A 168 14.31 -10.06 -15.74
C LYS A 168 13.32 -10.23 -16.89
N LYS A 169 12.01 -10.29 -16.62
CA LYS A 169 10.97 -10.58 -17.64
C LYS A 169 10.60 -9.38 -18.52
N GLY A 170 11.19 -8.21 -18.27
CA GLY A 170 10.92 -6.99 -19.03
C GLY A 170 9.55 -6.38 -18.70
N GLU A 171 9.23 -5.28 -19.39
CA GLU A 171 8.08 -4.44 -19.05
C GLU A 171 6.93 -4.71 -20.02
N SER A 172 5.95 -5.50 -19.59
CA SER A 172 4.66 -5.64 -20.27
C SER A 172 3.55 -5.27 -19.31
N SER A 173 2.46 -4.67 -19.81
CA SER A 173 1.32 -4.24 -18.99
C SER A 173 0.70 -5.38 -18.17
N GLN A 174 0.85 -6.63 -18.60
CA GLN A 174 0.40 -7.82 -17.86
C GLN A 174 1.18 -8.06 -16.56
N HIS A 175 2.39 -7.49 -16.43
CA HIS A 175 3.29 -7.68 -15.29
C HIS A 175 3.43 -6.43 -14.42
N LEU A 176 2.59 -5.41 -14.61
CA LEU A 176 2.75 -4.13 -13.92
C LEU A 176 2.76 -4.25 -12.39
N HIS A 177 1.91 -5.13 -11.84
CA HIS A 177 1.80 -5.37 -10.40
C HIS A 177 2.57 -6.60 -9.92
N SER A 178 3.46 -7.14 -10.75
CA SER A 178 4.24 -8.34 -10.43
C SER A 178 5.31 -8.09 -9.36
N SER A 179 5.90 -6.89 -9.38
CA SER A 179 7.05 -6.52 -8.57
C SER A 179 7.11 -5.02 -8.35
N MET A 180 7.70 -4.61 -7.23
CA MET A 180 7.90 -3.20 -6.86
C MET A 180 8.74 -2.48 -7.90
N HIS A 181 9.80 -3.11 -8.41
CA HIS A 181 10.67 -2.49 -9.42
C HIS A 181 9.93 -2.14 -10.72
N VAL A 182 9.16 -3.07 -11.26
CA VAL A 182 8.39 -2.83 -12.50
C VAL A 182 7.35 -1.73 -12.27
N TRP A 183 6.69 -1.75 -11.12
CA TRP A 183 5.69 -0.75 -10.75
C TRP A 183 6.27 0.64 -10.55
N LEU A 184 7.42 0.77 -9.88
CA LEU A 184 8.10 2.06 -9.67
C LEU A 184 8.48 2.71 -11.00
N LYS A 185 9.00 1.94 -11.96
CA LYS A 185 9.31 2.45 -13.30
C LYS A 185 8.07 2.95 -14.03
N PHE A 186 6.95 2.26 -13.89
CA PHE A 186 5.68 2.72 -14.46
C PHE A 186 5.20 4.01 -13.79
N ILE A 187 5.27 4.09 -12.46
CA ILE A 187 4.89 5.30 -11.73
C ILE A 187 5.76 6.49 -12.14
N ASP A 188 7.07 6.29 -12.37
CA ASP A 188 7.96 7.32 -12.92
C ASP A 188 7.55 7.77 -14.32
N ARG A 189 7.28 6.84 -15.23
CA ARG A 189 6.85 7.15 -16.60
C ARG A 189 5.52 7.88 -16.64
N THR A 190 4.65 7.60 -15.68
CA THR A 190 3.30 8.16 -15.61
C THR A 190 3.21 9.36 -14.67
N ARG A 191 4.34 9.86 -14.16
CA ARG A 191 4.44 11.01 -13.25
C ARG A 191 3.58 12.18 -13.71
N GLN A 192 3.75 12.64 -14.96
CA GLN A 192 3.04 13.83 -15.45
C GLN A 192 1.51 13.64 -15.47
N ALA A 193 1.03 12.43 -15.76
CA ALA A 193 -0.39 12.13 -15.74
C ALA A 193 -0.95 12.14 -14.31
N TRP A 194 -0.24 11.51 -13.37
CA TRP A 194 -0.61 11.52 -11.95
C TRP A 194 -0.55 12.93 -11.34
N THR A 195 0.46 13.73 -11.68
CA THR A 195 0.57 15.13 -11.24
C THR A 195 -0.63 15.95 -11.71
N LYS A 196 -0.95 15.91 -13.01
CA LYS A 196 -2.14 16.61 -13.54
C LYS A 196 -3.44 16.14 -12.90
N TYR A 197 -3.55 14.84 -12.63
CA TYR A 197 -4.72 14.24 -11.98
C TYR A 197 -4.92 14.76 -10.55
N PHE A 198 -3.86 14.73 -9.74
CA PHE A 198 -3.94 15.17 -8.35
C PHE A 198 -4.03 16.70 -8.20
N ASP A 199 -3.48 17.46 -9.14
CA ASP A 199 -3.58 18.93 -9.16
C ASP A 199 -4.96 19.42 -9.64
N ASP A 200 -5.91 18.51 -9.88
CA ASP A 200 -7.25 18.78 -10.44
C ASP A 200 -7.19 19.53 -11.79
N LEU A 201 -6.04 19.49 -12.49
CA LEU A 201 -5.82 20.10 -13.80
C LEU A 201 -6.34 19.22 -14.94
N TRP A 202 -6.68 17.97 -14.65
CA TRP A 202 -7.19 17.02 -15.63
C TRP A 202 -8.04 15.94 -14.95
N MET A 203 -9.33 15.87 -15.31
CA MET A 203 -10.19 14.74 -14.97
C MET A 203 -10.23 13.78 -16.15
N PRO A 204 -9.71 12.56 -16.00
CA PRO A 204 -9.71 11.57 -17.06
C PRO A 204 -11.14 11.15 -17.39
N GLY A 205 -11.48 11.12 -18.69
CA GLY A 205 -12.70 10.48 -19.14
C GLY A 205 -12.65 8.96 -18.93
N PRO A 206 -13.80 8.27 -19.04
CA PRO A 206 -13.89 6.82 -18.80
C PRO A 206 -12.91 5.95 -19.58
N THR A 207 -12.40 6.44 -20.72
CA THR A 207 -11.48 5.72 -21.61
C THR A 207 -10.04 6.20 -21.54
N ASP A 208 -9.77 7.38 -20.99
CA ASP A 208 -8.48 8.06 -21.15
C ASP A 208 -7.36 7.43 -20.31
N LEU A 209 -7.75 6.73 -19.24
CA LEU A 209 -6.84 6.13 -18.26
C LEU A 209 -7.22 4.70 -17.88
N ASP A 210 -8.01 4.01 -18.69
CA ASP A 210 -8.31 2.59 -18.47
C ASP A 210 -7.02 1.77 -18.30
N TRP A 211 -5.97 2.08 -19.07
CA TRP A 211 -4.67 1.42 -18.92
C TRP A 211 -3.90 1.81 -17.65
N LEU A 212 -4.15 3.00 -17.07
CA LEU A 212 -3.51 3.50 -15.84
C LEU A 212 -4.23 2.99 -14.58
N PHE A 213 -5.55 2.87 -14.62
CA PHE A 213 -6.39 2.55 -13.46
C PHE A 213 -6.97 1.14 -13.45
N ASN A 214 -6.84 0.38 -14.54
CA ASN A 214 -7.18 -1.05 -14.56
C ASN A 214 -6.09 -1.91 -13.87
N GLN A 215 -5.78 -1.55 -12.63
CA GLN A 215 -4.71 -2.09 -11.78
C GLN A 215 -5.07 -3.48 -11.18
N GLY A 216 -5.98 -4.25 -11.80
CA GLY A 216 -6.42 -5.51 -11.20
C GLY A 216 -7.49 -6.36 -11.88
N SER A 217 -7.95 -6.06 -13.10
CA SER A 217 -8.80 -7.02 -13.81
C SER A 217 -7.95 -8.03 -14.58
N GLY A 218 -7.80 -9.22 -14.00
CA GLY A 218 -7.52 -10.40 -14.81
C GLY A 218 -8.66 -10.58 -15.81
N GLY A 219 -8.34 -10.48 -17.10
CA GLY A 219 -9.06 -11.09 -18.22
C GLY A 219 -10.54 -10.73 -18.41
N GLY A 220 -10.83 -9.98 -19.47
CA GLY A 220 -12.21 -9.90 -19.98
C GLY A 220 -12.50 -8.73 -20.89
N GLY A 221 -11.66 -8.52 -21.92
CA GLY A 221 -12.06 -7.69 -23.05
C GLY A 221 -13.27 -8.34 -23.74
N ARG A 222 -14.48 -7.93 -23.39
CA ARG A 222 -15.64 -8.16 -24.25
C ARG A 222 -15.78 -6.94 -25.13
N ALA A 223 -15.14 -7.02 -26.30
CA ALA A 223 -15.44 -6.14 -27.41
C ALA A 223 -16.97 -6.10 -27.59
N LYS A 224 -17.57 -4.94 -27.38
CA LYS A 224 -18.86 -4.62 -27.95
C LYS A 224 -18.60 -3.76 -29.16
N GLY A 225 -18.80 -4.35 -30.32
CA GLY A 225 -19.18 -3.63 -31.52
C GLY A 225 -20.10 -4.52 -32.34
N PRO A 226 -20.75 -3.96 -33.37
CA PRO A 226 -21.56 -2.74 -33.33
C PRO A 226 -22.93 -2.98 -32.66
#